data_AF-A0A1C5NKB2-F1
#
_entry.id   AF-A0A1C5NKB2-F1
#
_cell.length_a   1.000
_cell.length_b   1.000
_cell.length_c   1.000
_cell.angle_alpha   90.00
_cell.angle_beta   90.00
_cell.angle_gamma   90.00
#
_symmetry.space_group_name_H-M   'P 1'
#
loop_
_entity.id
_entity.type
_entity.pdbx_description
1 polymer ?
#
loop_
_entity_poly.entity_id
_entity_poly.type
_entity_poly.pdbx_seq_one_letter_code
_entity_poly.pdbx_strand_id
1 'polypeptide(L)'
;MKSKNIKNLLKRVASVTLVGALVLSTGIPAKAATADNYYMTKATSDESAWTQTVAPGGTAKFYVGPALINSDGYYGYTGFDRAEDAVSEVTWTTVYNTSKTSATSVEGVKIGDNYASMYTVTVADDATPGVVRVHAQRTGTTNTENGCDFSVVVESSTNTQATGVNVEVYDLFTDNGYMAFGYDYTVESASANLNSLFHNDANAAQSYATAGDVIDNMLADGTIAGANASYGYVNALAMYDADGNATDLLYGGVTESDYYGWQYGVLRDGKYVASSAVMSATVFDVQDGDTVVWLYATMSDAADFFGAYSVYPEN
;
A
#
# COMPACT_ATOMS: atom_id res chain seq x y z
N MET A 1 6.96 23.32 38.21
CA MET A 1 7.71 22.39 37.35
C MET A 1 6.75 21.76 36.31
N LYS A 2 6.34 22.52 35.29
CA LYS A 2 5.47 22.07 34.18
C LYS A 2 5.88 22.86 32.93
N SER A 3 6.78 22.32 32.11
CA SER A 3 7.17 22.96 30.84
C SER A 3 8.05 22.08 29.93
N LYS A 4 8.72 21.04 30.44
CA LYS A 4 9.67 20.26 29.61
C LYS A 4 9.03 19.19 28.70
N ASN A 5 7.89 18.61 29.06
CA ASN A 5 7.31 17.49 28.28
C ASN A 5 6.46 17.93 27.08
N ILE A 6 5.85 19.12 27.11
CA ILE A 6 5.02 19.64 26.00
C ILE A 6 5.89 20.06 24.80
N LYS A 7 7.14 20.49 25.05
CA LYS A 7 8.07 20.94 24.00
C LYS A 7 8.70 19.80 23.19
N ASN A 8 8.76 18.59 23.73
CA ASN A 8 9.18 17.40 22.97
C ASN A 8 8.03 16.80 22.16
N LEU A 9 6.79 16.94 22.66
CA LEU A 9 5.60 16.41 21.99
C LEU A 9 5.24 17.20 20.72
N LEU A 10 5.36 18.54 20.75
CA LEU A 10 5.15 19.40 19.58
C LEU A 10 6.21 19.24 18.46
N LYS A 11 7.38 18.67 18.77
CA LYS A 11 8.39 18.34 17.75
C LYS A 11 8.08 17.05 16.97
N ARG A 12 7.21 16.18 17.50
CA ARG A 12 6.63 15.04 16.78
C ARG A 12 5.51 15.43 15.80
N VAL A 13 5.05 16.69 15.84
CA VAL A 13 3.88 17.19 15.08
C VAL A 13 4.30 17.87 13.75
N ALA A 14 5.58 17.87 13.41
CA ALA A 14 6.11 18.59 12.25
C ALA A 14 6.59 17.67 11.12
N SER A 15 5.69 16.84 10.56
CA SER A 15 5.84 16.28 9.21
C SER A 15 4.61 15.44 8.82
N VAL A 16 3.54 16.15 8.41
CA VAL A 16 2.45 15.57 7.61
C VAL A 16 2.99 15.31 6.21
N THR A 17 3.61 14.15 5.97
CA THR A 17 3.76 13.48 4.66
C THR A 17 4.40 12.11 4.93
N LEU A 18 3.62 11.03 4.90
CA LEU A 18 3.98 9.68 4.44
C LEU A 18 2.78 8.78 4.75
N VAL A 19 1.88 8.67 3.77
CA VAL A 19 0.90 7.58 3.75
C VAL A 19 1.67 6.37 3.23
N GLY A 20 1.71 5.32 4.03
CA GLY A 20 2.46 4.11 3.75
C GLY A 20 2.28 3.20 4.97
N ALA A 21 1.24 2.38 4.92
CA ALA A 21 0.89 1.45 5.98
C ALA A 21 2.08 0.51 6.25
N LEU A 22 2.82 0.81 7.31
CA LEU A 22 3.86 -0.04 7.89
C LEU A 22 3.15 -1.13 8.71
N VAL A 23 3.09 -2.35 8.19
CA VAL A 23 2.77 -3.53 9.02
C VAL A 23 3.98 -3.78 9.94
N LEU A 24 3.76 -3.75 11.26
CA LEU A 24 4.78 -3.94 12.30
C LEU A 24 4.35 -5.00 13.30
N SER A 25 5.27 -5.88 13.69
CA SER A 25 5.20 -6.55 15.00
C SER A 25 6.57 -7.04 15.48
N THR A 26 6.81 -6.83 16.79
CA THR A 26 8.10 -6.89 17.48
C THR A 26 8.43 -8.28 18.07
N GLY A 27 9.68 -8.76 17.92
CA GLY A 27 10.22 -9.91 18.66
C GLY A 27 11.76 -9.94 18.76
N ILE A 28 12.31 -10.04 19.99
CA ILE A 28 13.74 -10.03 20.42
C ILE A 28 14.23 -11.48 20.71
N PRO A 29 15.54 -11.90 20.70
CA PRO A 29 16.83 -11.31 20.26
C PRO A 29 17.58 -12.15 19.16
N ALA A 30 18.61 -11.68 18.44
CA ALA A 30 19.99 -11.54 18.94
C ALA A 30 20.98 -10.81 17.99
N LYS A 31 21.69 -9.83 18.58
CA LYS A 31 22.86 -9.01 18.12
C LYS A 31 22.51 -7.88 17.13
N ALA A 32 23.31 -6.75 17.14
CA ALA A 32 23.60 -5.53 16.24
C ALA A 32 24.68 -5.64 15.06
N ALA A 33 24.43 -5.16 13.80
CA ALA A 33 25.22 -5.31 12.51
C ALA A 33 25.49 -6.73 11.91
N THR A 34 24.66 -7.30 11.02
CA THR A 34 23.98 -8.65 11.13
C THR A 34 22.70 -8.57 11.97
N ALA A 35 22.46 -7.37 12.51
CA ALA A 35 22.19 -7.37 13.92
C ALA A 35 21.44 -6.05 14.35
N ASP A 36 21.24 -5.10 13.42
CA ASP A 36 20.05 -4.23 13.48
C ASP A 36 18.82 -5.10 13.15
N ASN A 37 18.44 -5.96 14.10
CA ASN A 37 17.75 -7.22 13.82
C ASN A 37 16.23 -7.15 13.83
N TYR A 38 15.67 -5.95 13.89
CA TYR A 38 14.23 -5.77 14.05
C TYR A 38 13.55 -5.29 12.79
N TYR A 39 14.21 -4.45 12.00
CA TYR A 39 13.53 -3.68 10.98
C TYR A 39 14.28 -3.73 9.66
N MET A 40 13.52 -3.88 8.58
CA MET A 40 13.96 -3.68 7.22
C MET A 40 13.30 -2.42 6.68
N THR A 41 14.00 -1.72 5.80
CA THR A 41 13.42 -0.58 5.08
C THR A 41 14.08 -0.42 3.71
N LYS A 42 13.45 0.38 2.85
CA LYS A 42 14.02 0.80 1.56
C LYS A 42 15.35 1.54 1.77
N ALA A 43 16.27 1.41 0.82
CA ALA A 43 17.59 2.01 0.93
C ALA A 43 17.65 3.53 0.62
N THR A 44 16.51 4.15 0.32
CA THR A 44 16.41 5.57 -0.02
C THR A 44 15.28 6.23 0.76
N SER A 45 15.32 7.56 0.87
CA SER A 45 14.22 8.35 1.45
C SER A 45 13.13 8.70 0.43
N ASP A 46 13.21 8.20 -0.80
CA ASP A 46 12.27 8.53 -1.86
C ASP A 46 11.01 7.67 -1.72
N GLU A 47 9.84 8.27 -1.58
CA GLU A 47 8.56 7.55 -1.46
C GLU A 47 8.21 6.72 -2.69
N SER A 48 8.66 7.13 -3.87
CA SER A 48 8.49 6.32 -5.09
C SER A 48 9.27 5.00 -5.03
N ALA A 49 10.22 4.81 -4.11
CA ALA A 49 10.99 3.56 -4.04
C ALA A 49 10.16 2.33 -3.63
N TRP A 50 8.93 2.51 -3.15
CA TRP A 50 8.00 1.41 -2.85
C TRP A 50 7.28 0.86 -4.08
N THR A 51 7.18 1.68 -5.14
CA THR A 51 6.41 1.35 -6.35
C THR A 51 7.21 1.70 -7.59
N GLN A 52 7.41 0.74 -8.48
CA GLN A 52 8.04 1.02 -9.78
C GLN A 52 7.13 0.68 -10.94
N THR A 53 6.97 1.65 -11.83
CA THR A 53 6.17 1.55 -13.04
C THR A 53 7.04 1.15 -14.22
N VAL A 54 6.65 0.08 -14.91
CA VAL A 54 7.36 -0.48 -16.07
C VAL A 54 6.37 -0.91 -17.14
N ALA A 55 6.82 -0.95 -18.39
CA ALA A 55 6.09 -1.62 -19.47
C ALA A 55 6.42 -3.13 -19.49
N PRO A 56 5.63 -3.96 -20.20
CA PRO A 56 6.00 -5.34 -20.52
C PRO A 56 7.42 -5.44 -21.10
N GLY A 57 8.18 -6.46 -20.68
CA GLY A 57 9.60 -6.61 -20.97
C GLY A 57 10.54 -5.68 -20.18
N GLY A 58 9.98 -4.76 -19.39
CA GLY A 58 10.73 -3.86 -18.52
C GLY A 58 11.25 -4.53 -17.25
N THR A 59 12.06 -3.78 -16.50
CA THR A 59 12.66 -4.26 -15.24
C THR A 59 12.44 -3.26 -14.12
N ALA A 60 11.94 -3.73 -12.99
CA ALA A 60 11.84 -2.98 -11.74
C ALA A 60 12.95 -3.40 -10.77
N LYS A 61 13.45 -2.47 -9.96
CA LYS A 61 14.57 -2.68 -9.03
C LYS A 61 14.30 -2.12 -7.65
N PHE A 62 14.20 -2.98 -6.65
CA PHE A 62 13.98 -2.57 -5.26
C PHE A 62 15.25 -2.76 -4.44
N TYR A 63 15.45 -1.90 -3.46
CA TYR A 63 16.65 -1.89 -2.61
C TYR A 63 16.23 -1.89 -1.16
N VAL A 64 16.63 -2.91 -0.40
CA VAL A 64 16.33 -3.02 1.03
C VAL A 64 17.56 -3.33 1.85
N GLY A 65 17.47 -3.01 3.13
CA GLY A 65 18.43 -3.48 4.11
C GLY A 65 17.97 -3.21 5.53
N PRO A 66 18.85 -3.48 6.50
CA PRO A 66 18.57 -3.24 7.90
C PRO A 66 18.28 -1.77 8.17
N ALA A 67 17.49 -1.52 9.21
CA ALA A 67 17.06 -0.20 9.63
C ALA A 67 17.09 -0.06 11.15
N LEU A 68 17.26 1.18 11.61
CA LEU A 68 17.06 1.59 13.00
C LEU A 68 16.02 2.70 13.09
N ILE A 69 15.19 2.66 14.14
CA ILE A 69 14.29 3.77 14.44
C ILE A 69 15.14 4.95 14.93
N ASN A 70 15.07 6.06 14.22
CA ASN A 70 15.77 7.29 14.58
C ASN A 70 15.07 8.03 15.73
N SER A 71 15.66 9.13 16.20
CA SER A 71 15.09 9.94 17.29
C SER A 71 13.71 10.52 17.01
N ASP A 72 13.35 10.61 15.74
CA ASP A 72 12.08 11.15 15.26
C ASP A 72 11.01 10.05 15.07
N GLY A 73 11.39 8.78 15.26
CA GLY A 73 10.49 7.64 15.15
C GLY A 73 10.42 7.01 13.76
N TYR A 74 11.26 7.43 12.82
CA TYR A 74 11.30 6.90 11.45
C TYR A 74 12.38 5.82 11.29
N TYR A 75 12.15 4.86 10.38
CA TYR A 75 13.15 3.89 9.98
C TYR A 75 14.25 4.55 9.16
N GLY A 76 15.43 4.69 9.76
CA GLY A 76 16.65 5.07 9.09
C GLY A 76 17.35 3.84 8.54
N TYR A 77 17.53 3.77 7.23
CA TYR A 77 18.33 2.75 6.59
C TYR A 77 19.77 2.75 7.14
N THR A 78 20.24 1.59 7.61
CA THR A 78 21.61 1.39 8.06
C THR A 78 22.41 0.54 7.08
N GLY A 79 21.77 -0.41 6.39
CA GLY A 79 22.43 -1.24 5.37
C GLY A 79 23.28 -2.38 5.94
N PHE A 80 23.80 -3.21 5.04
CA PHE A 80 24.70 -4.33 5.35
C PHE A 80 26.17 -3.92 5.22
N ASP A 81 27.05 -4.56 5.98
CA ASP A 81 28.49 -4.29 5.92
C ASP A 81 29.16 -4.88 4.66
N ARG A 82 28.56 -5.91 4.06
CA ARG A 82 29.11 -6.65 2.91
C ARG A 82 28.05 -6.93 1.86
N ALA A 83 28.49 -7.01 0.61
CA ALA A 83 27.62 -7.36 -0.52
C ALA A 83 27.03 -8.76 -0.39
N GLU A 84 27.81 -9.72 0.13
CA GLU A 84 27.37 -11.11 0.30
C GLU A 84 26.28 -11.25 1.36
N ASP A 85 26.34 -10.41 2.41
CA ASP A 85 25.33 -10.37 3.47
C ASP A 85 24.02 -9.79 2.93
N ALA A 86 24.10 -8.76 2.09
CA ALA A 86 22.94 -8.20 1.41
C ALA A 86 22.19 -9.22 0.52
N VAL A 87 22.90 -10.18 -0.07
CA VAL A 87 22.26 -11.25 -0.88
C VAL A 87 21.69 -12.36 -0.01
N SER A 88 22.41 -12.78 1.04
CA SER A 88 22.07 -13.98 1.81
C SER A 88 21.12 -13.73 2.99
N GLU A 89 21.10 -12.52 3.55
CA GLU A 89 20.28 -12.16 4.71
C GLU A 89 18.87 -11.71 4.35
N VAL A 90 18.55 -11.56 3.05
CA VAL A 90 17.22 -11.18 2.58
C VAL A 90 16.63 -12.28 1.71
N THR A 91 15.43 -12.72 2.07
CA THR A 91 14.59 -13.55 1.22
C THR A 91 13.61 -12.65 0.47
N TRP A 92 13.67 -12.71 -0.85
CA TRP A 92 12.73 -12.05 -1.74
C TRP A 92 11.70 -13.05 -2.26
N THR A 93 10.44 -12.65 -2.34
CA THR A 93 9.35 -13.49 -2.84
C THR A 93 8.40 -12.64 -3.67
N THR A 94 8.09 -13.10 -4.89
CA THR A 94 6.96 -12.55 -5.64
C THR A 94 5.69 -13.22 -5.13
N VAL A 95 4.71 -12.44 -4.68
CA VAL A 95 3.56 -12.95 -3.88
C VAL A 95 2.25 -12.91 -4.66
N TYR A 96 2.04 -11.89 -5.50
CA TYR A 96 0.77 -11.67 -6.21
C TYR A 96 1.03 -11.39 -7.69
N ASN A 97 0.19 -11.93 -8.57
CA ASN A 97 0.33 -11.88 -10.03
C ASN A 97 1.70 -12.38 -10.50
N THR A 98 2.16 -13.48 -9.92
CA THR A 98 3.52 -14.01 -10.14
C THR A 98 3.76 -14.40 -11.60
N SER A 99 2.69 -14.80 -12.29
CA SER A 99 2.68 -15.15 -13.71
C SER A 99 3.13 -14.01 -14.65
N LYS A 100 3.05 -12.75 -14.22
CA LYS A 100 3.55 -11.59 -14.99
C LYS A 100 5.07 -11.45 -14.98
N THR A 101 5.78 -12.22 -14.14
CA THR A 101 7.23 -12.15 -13.98
C THR A 101 7.92 -13.22 -14.82
N SER A 102 8.91 -12.83 -15.63
CA SER A 102 9.70 -13.76 -16.46
C SER A 102 11.02 -14.18 -15.82
N ALA A 103 11.65 -13.29 -15.05
CA ALA A 103 12.90 -13.56 -14.36
C ALA A 103 13.04 -12.67 -13.12
N THR A 104 13.78 -13.17 -12.13
CA THR A 104 14.16 -12.40 -10.94
C THR A 104 15.63 -12.62 -10.61
N SER A 105 16.27 -11.61 -10.01
CA SER A 105 17.64 -11.72 -9.51
C SER A 105 17.85 -10.91 -8.24
N VAL A 106 18.78 -11.38 -7.40
CA VAL A 106 19.19 -10.71 -6.15
C VAL A 106 20.67 -10.38 -6.24
N GLU A 107 21.05 -9.15 -5.93
CA GLU A 107 22.43 -8.68 -5.91
C GLU A 107 22.70 -7.78 -4.69
N GLY A 108 23.93 -7.81 -4.17
CA GLY A 108 24.38 -6.89 -3.13
C GLY A 108 24.96 -5.63 -3.77
N VAL A 109 24.30 -4.48 -3.59
CA VAL A 109 24.70 -3.22 -4.23
C VAL A 109 25.17 -2.21 -3.19
N LYS A 110 26.29 -1.54 -3.46
CA LYS A 110 26.83 -0.52 -2.56
C LYS A 110 25.95 0.74 -2.59
N ILE A 111 25.50 1.20 -1.43
CA ILE A 111 24.73 2.43 -1.22
C ILE A 111 25.36 3.22 -0.09
N GLY A 112 25.97 4.36 -0.42
CA GLY A 112 26.79 5.13 0.51
C GLY A 112 27.99 4.30 0.99
N ASP A 113 28.16 4.22 2.31
CA ASP A 113 29.22 3.45 2.94
C ASP A 113 28.87 1.96 3.14
N ASN A 114 27.59 1.59 2.98
CA ASN A 114 27.06 0.24 3.26
C ASN A 114 26.48 -0.41 1.99
N TYR A 115 25.84 -1.57 2.12
CA TYR A 115 25.27 -2.36 1.03
C TYR A 115 23.78 -2.61 1.22
N ALA A 116 23.01 -2.64 0.13
CA ALA A 116 21.60 -3.03 0.09
C ALA A 116 21.44 -4.33 -0.69
N SER A 117 20.41 -5.10 -0.32
CA SER A 117 19.87 -6.16 -1.15
C SER A 117 19.07 -5.53 -2.28
N MET A 118 19.54 -5.67 -3.51
CA MET A 118 18.82 -5.26 -4.71
C MET A 118 18.07 -6.46 -5.28
N TYR A 119 16.77 -6.31 -5.50
CA TYR A 119 15.97 -7.29 -6.22
C TYR A 119 15.52 -6.72 -7.55
N THR A 120 15.86 -7.43 -8.62
CA THR A 120 15.38 -7.10 -9.97
C THR A 120 14.24 -8.04 -10.33
N VAL A 121 13.13 -7.45 -10.78
CA VAL A 121 11.99 -8.16 -11.36
C VAL A 121 11.91 -7.80 -12.82
N THR A 122 12.06 -8.79 -13.70
CA THR A 122 11.81 -8.65 -15.13
C THR A 122 10.38 -9.06 -15.42
N VAL A 123 9.61 -8.13 -16.00
CA VAL A 123 8.23 -8.38 -16.41
C VAL A 123 8.25 -9.12 -17.75
N ALA A 124 7.35 -10.08 -17.94
CA ALA A 124 7.22 -10.80 -19.19
C ALA A 124 6.86 -9.86 -20.36
N ASP A 125 7.33 -10.16 -21.57
CA ASP A 125 7.08 -9.32 -22.76
C ASP A 125 5.59 -9.27 -23.14
N ASP A 126 4.84 -10.30 -22.78
CA ASP A 126 3.40 -10.46 -23.03
C ASP A 126 2.55 -10.20 -21.78
N ALA A 127 3.14 -9.67 -20.70
CA ALA A 127 2.41 -9.36 -19.48
C ALA A 127 1.28 -8.37 -19.77
N THR A 128 0.08 -8.68 -19.27
CA THR A 128 -1.05 -7.74 -19.28
C THR A 128 -0.87 -6.64 -18.23
N PRO A 129 -1.54 -5.48 -18.37
CA PRO A 129 -1.60 -4.46 -17.32
C PRO A 129 -2.00 -5.02 -15.96
N GLY A 130 -1.50 -4.42 -14.88
CA GLY A 130 -1.81 -4.80 -13.50
C GLY A 130 -0.62 -4.57 -12.57
N VAL A 131 -0.69 -5.12 -11.36
CA VAL A 131 0.39 -5.00 -10.36
C VAL A 131 0.96 -6.35 -10.00
N VAL A 132 2.27 -6.39 -9.70
CA VAL A 132 2.94 -7.52 -9.06
C VAL A 132 3.38 -7.12 -7.68
N ARG A 133 3.02 -7.90 -6.65
CA ARG A 133 3.52 -7.71 -5.29
C ARG A 133 4.82 -8.46 -5.10
N VAL A 134 5.80 -7.77 -4.56
CA VAL A 134 7.08 -8.34 -4.16
C VAL A 134 7.28 -8.10 -2.67
N HIS A 135 7.65 -9.16 -1.95
CA HIS A 135 7.94 -9.12 -0.53
C HIS A 135 9.42 -9.36 -0.27
N ALA A 136 10.03 -8.54 0.58
CA ALA A 136 11.36 -8.75 1.12
C ALA A 136 11.26 -9.01 2.62
N GLN A 137 11.93 -10.03 3.11
CA GLN A 137 12.01 -10.31 4.54
C GLN A 137 13.40 -10.81 4.93
N ARG A 138 13.71 -10.75 6.22
CA ARG A 138 14.93 -11.36 6.75
C ARG A 138 14.93 -12.87 6.49
N THR A 139 16.06 -13.41 6.05
CA THR A 139 16.19 -14.86 5.86
C THR A 139 16.07 -15.57 7.21
N GLY A 140 15.24 -16.62 7.26
CA GLY A 140 15.02 -17.43 8.46
C GLY A 140 13.97 -16.87 9.42
N THR A 141 13.34 -15.74 9.11
CA THR A 141 12.13 -15.29 9.79
C THR A 141 10.90 -15.79 9.04
N THR A 142 9.89 -16.23 9.80
CA THR A 142 8.61 -16.71 9.24
C THR A 142 7.46 -15.74 9.50
N ASN A 143 7.68 -14.66 10.26
CA ASN A 143 6.69 -13.61 10.39
C ASN A 143 6.87 -12.58 9.26
N THR A 144 5.86 -12.47 8.41
CA THR A 144 5.81 -11.46 7.33
C THR A 144 5.74 -10.02 7.86
N GLU A 145 5.54 -9.87 9.17
CA GLU A 145 5.52 -8.61 9.92
C GLU A 145 6.91 -7.94 10.03
N ASN A 146 7.98 -8.66 9.67
CA ASN A 146 9.36 -8.17 9.64
C ASN A 146 9.89 -8.04 8.20
N GLY A 147 9.03 -7.56 7.29
CA GLY A 147 9.33 -7.44 5.88
C GLY A 147 8.85 -6.12 5.27
N CYS A 148 9.17 -5.96 4.00
CA CYS A 148 8.83 -4.81 3.17
C CYS A 148 8.07 -5.32 1.94
N ASP A 149 6.93 -4.71 1.64
CA ASP A 149 6.19 -4.99 0.41
C ASP A 149 6.42 -3.88 -0.62
N PHE A 150 6.53 -4.30 -1.88
CA PHE A 150 6.78 -3.45 -3.03
C PHE A 150 5.80 -3.79 -4.15
N SER A 151 5.50 -2.78 -4.98
CA SER A 151 4.62 -2.91 -6.13
C SER A 151 5.38 -2.70 -7.42
N VAL A 152 5.31 -3.65 -8.35
CA VAL A 152 5.67 -3.43 -9.75
C VAL A 152 4.39 -3.15 -10.51
N VAL A 153 4.20 -1.90 -10.92
CA VAL A 153 3.05 -1.48 -11.74
C VAL A 153 3.41 -1.74 -13.20
N VAL A 154 2.68 -2.66 -13.83
CA VAL A 154 2.84 -3.00 -15.25
C VAL A 154 1.83 -2.17 -16.04
N GLU A 155 2.34 -1.18 -16.78
CA GLU A 155 1.53 -0.31 -17.63
C GLU A 155 1.54 -0.77 -19.09
N SER A 156 0.45 -0.49 -19.80
CA SER A 156 0.36 -0.67 -21.25
C SER A 156 -0.12 0.60 -21.94
N SER A 157 0.09 0.68 -23.25
CA SER A 157 -0.54 1.68 -24.10
C SER A 157 -2.05 1.46 -24.30
N THR A 158 -2.57 0.32 -23.86
CA THR A 158 -4.00 -0.02 -23.97
C THR A 158 -4.64 0.03 -22.60
N ASN A 159 -5.67 0.86 -22.46
CA ASN A 159 -6.46 0.97 -21.25
C ASN A 159 -7.42 -0.20 -21.11
N THR A 160 -7.59 -0.68 -19.89
CA THR A 160 -8.51 -1.76 -19.52
C THR A 160 -9.47 -1.26 -18.44
N GLN A 161 -10.56 -1.99 -18.25
CA GLN A 161 -11.61 -1.69 -17.27
C GLN A 161 -12.02 -2.98 -16.56
N ALA A 162 -12.61 -2.86 -15.38
CA ALA A 162 -13.28 -3.94 -14.68
C ALA A 162 -14.79 -3.66 -14.64
N THR A 163 -15.61 -4.70 -14.68
CA THR A 163 -17.07 -4.63 -14.77
C THR A 163 -17.73 -5.47 -13.68
N GLY A 164 -18.96 -5.14 -13.31
CA GLY A 164 -19.65 -5.84 -12.22
C GLY A 164 -19.01 -5.60 -10.84
N VAL A 165 -18.20 -4.54 -10.69
CA VAL A 165 -17.52 -4.22 -9.43
C VAL A 165 -18.53 -3.65 -8.45
N ASN A 166 -18.53 -4.14 -7.22
CA ASN A 166 -19.33 -3.59 -6.14
C ASN A 166 -18.46 -2.79 -5.18
N VAL A 167 -19.06 -1.87 -4.44
CA VAL A 167 -18.38 -1.08 -3.42
C VAL A 167 -19.19 -1.06 -2.13
N GLU A 168 -18.49 -1.22 -1.01
CA GLU A 168 -19.06 -1.04 0.32
C GLU A 168 -18.23 -0.01 1.08
N VAL A 169 -18.88 0.96 1.72
CA VAL A 169 -18.22 2.02 2.49
C VAL A 169 -18.80 2.02 3.90
N TYR A 170 -17.92 1.99 4.91
CA TYR A 170 -18.33 1.99 6.32
C TYR A 170 -17.52 3.02 7.12
N ASP A 171 -18.21 3.78 7.96
CA ASP A 171 -17.59 4.55 9.04
C ASP A 171 -17.72 3.79 10.36
N LEU A 172 -16.60 3.23 10.80
CA LEU A 172 -16.49 2.48 12.05
C LEU A 172 -15.79 3.27 13.16
N PHE A 173 -15.37 4.51 12.88
CA PHE A 173 -14.56 5.30 13.80
C PHE A 173 -15.34 6.42 14.50
N THR A 174 -16.28 7.07 13.81
CA THR A 174 -16.93 8.29 14.34
C THR A 174 -18.18 8.01 15.20
N ASP A 175 -18.51 6.75 15.48
CA ASP A 175 -19.75 6.27 16.10
C ASP A 175 -21.05 6.67 15.36
N ASN A 176 -20.96 7.30 14.18
CA ASN A 176 -22.13 7.73 13.41
C ASN A 176 -22.77 6.60 12.59
N GLY A 177 -22.05 5.50 12.36
CA GLY A 177 -22.55 4.33 11.63
C GLY A 177 -22.91 4.63 10.17
N TYR A 178 -22.23 5.58 9.53
CA TYR A 178 -22.45 5.89 8.12
C TYR A 178 -22.07 4.72 7.23
N MET A 179 -22.92 4.43 6.25
CA MET A 179 -22.73 3.33 5.32
C MET A 179 -23.20 3.73 3.93
N ALA A 180 -22.48 3.30 2.90
CA ALA A 180 -22.86 3.49 1.50
C ALA A 180 -22.51 2.27 0.66
N PHE A 181 -23.30 2.03 -0.39
CA PHE A 181 -23.16 0.85 -1.23
C PHE A 181 -23.34 1.21 -2.71
N GLY A 182 -22.37 0.78 -3.52
CA GLY A 182 -22.39 0.85 -4.97
C GLY A 182 -22.41 -0.55 -5.57
N TYR A 183 -23.12 -0.73 -6.69
CA TYR A 183 -23.26 -2.05 -7.31
C TYR A 183 -23.12 -1.98 -8.83
N ASP A 184 -22.55 -3.05 -9.40
CA ASP A 184 -22.46 -3.27 -10.86
C ASP A 184 -21.74 -2.14 -11.61
N TYR A 185 -20.66 -1.62 -11.02
CA TYR A 185 -19.84 -0.59 -11.64
C TYR A 185 -19.00 -1.12 -12.79
N THR A 186 -18.88 -0.28 -13.81
CA THR A 186 -17.78 -0.33 -14.77
C THR A 186 -16.73 0.67 -14.32
N VAL A 187 -15.60 0.15 -13.82
CA VAL A 187 -14.48 0.93 -13.31
C VAL A 187 -13.47 1.06 -14.44
N GLU A 188 -13.29 2.28 -14.94
CA GLU A 188 -12.32 2.59 -15.99
C GLU A 188 -10.94 2.88 -15.38
N SER A 189 -9.86 2.63 -16.12
CA SER A 189 -8.53 3.05 -15.70
C SER A 189 -8.41 4.58 -15.65
N ALA A 190 -7.52 5.10 -14.78
CA ALA A 190 -7.32 6.53 -14.62
C ALA A 190 -6.97 7.26 -15.93
N SER A 191 -6.24 6.65 -16.86
CA SER A 191 -5.95 7.26 -18.17
C SER A 191 -7.17 7.31 -19.10
N ALA A 192 -8.11 6.39 -18.97
CA ALA A 192 -9.32 6.36 -19.81
C ALA A 192 -10.36 7.36 -19.33
N ASN A 193 -10.52 7.51 -18.02
CA ASN A 193 -11.42 8.48 -17.41
C ASN A 193 -10.71 9.83 -17.21
N LEU A 194 -10.97 10.81 -18.09
CA LEU A 194 -10.36 12.15 -18.01
C LEU A 194 -10.77 12.96 -16.77
N ASN A 195 -11.86 12.55 -16.10
CA ASN A 195 -12.30 13.17 -14.84
C ASN A 195 -11.81 12.40 -13.61
N SER A 196 -11.01 11.35 -13.81
CA SER A 196 -10.52 10.55 -12.70
C SER A 196 -9.69 11.39 -11.74
N LEU A 197 -9.90 11.15 -10.44
CA LEU A 197 -9.08 11.75 -9.38
C LEU A 197 -7.58 11.43 -9.54
N PHE A 198 -7.24 10.36 -10.26
CA PHE A 198 -5.86 9.89 -10.44
C PHE A 198 -5.34 10.06 -11.88
N HIS A 199 -6.09 10.76 -12.73
CA HIS A 199 -5.69 11.00 -14.12
C HIS A 199 -4.34 11.72 -14.19
N ASN A 200 -3.35 11.09 -14.83
CA ASN A 200 -1.96 11.55 -14.91
C ASN A 200 -1.23 11.70 -13.55
N ASP A 201 -1.72 11.09 -12.47
CA ASP A 201 -0.95 11.01 -11.23
C ASP A 201 0.17 9.98 -11.39
N ALA A 202 1.42 10.45 -11.32
CA ALA A 202 2.60 9.61 -11.47
C ALA A 202 2.73 8.51 -10.39
N ASN A 203 1.95 8.60 -9.31
CA ASN A 203 1.96 7.64 -8.21
C ASN A 203 0.78 6.65 -8.26
N ALA A 204 -0.06 6.72 -9.29
CA ALA A 204 -1.21 5.85 -9.52
C ALA A 204 -1.06 5.10 -10.84
N ALA A 205 -1.64 3.90 -10.91
CA ALA A 205 -1.72 3.17 -12.16
C ALA A 205 -2.65 3.88 -13.16
N GLN A 206 -2.34 3.78 -14.45
CA GLN A 206 -2.99 4.56 -15.50
C GLN A 206 -3.74 3.70 -16.52
N SER A 207 -3.26 2.49 -16.83
CA SER A 207 -3.80 1.65 -17.93
C SER A 207 -4.73 0.51 -17.49
N TYR A 208 -5.00 0.36 -16.20
CA TYR A 208 -5.97 -0.62 -15.68
C TYR A 208 -6.78 -0.06 -14.53
N ALA A 209 -7.95 -0.65 -14.31
CA ALA A 209 -8.86 -0.28 -13.23
C ALA A 209 -8.26 -0.67 -11.87
N THR A 210 -8.31 0.26 -10.92
CA THR A 210 -7.80 0.05 -9.57
C THR A 210 -8.88 0.17 -8.51
N ALA A 211 -8.57 -0.29 -7.30
CA ALA A 211 -9.46 -0.11 -6.15
C ALA A 211 -9.69 1.38 -5.81
N GLY A 212 -8.75 2.26 -6.18
CA GLY A 212 -8.87 3.71 -6.05
C GLY A 212 -9.84 4.31 -7.08
N ASP A 213 -9.86 3.80 -8.31
CA ASP A 213 -10.69 4.35 -9.39
C ASP A 213 -12.20 4.19 -9.11
N VAL A 214 -12.59 3.25 -8.24
CA VAL A 214 -14.00 3.08 -7.83
C VAL A 214 -14.59 4.32 -7.16
N ILE A 215 -13.75 5.20 -6.60
CA ILE A 215 -14.18 6.47 -6.01
C ILE A 215 -14.84 7.36 -7.09
N ASP A 216 -14.35 7.32 -8.32
CA ASP A 216 -14.90 8.12 -9.42
C ASP A 216 -16.35 7.70 -9.73
N ASN A 217 -16.63 6.38 -9.73
CA ASN A 217 -17.98 5.85 -9.89
C ASN A 217 -18.89 6.28 -8.74
N MET A 218 -18.44 6.16 -7.49
CA MET A 218 -19.22 6.55 -6.32
C MET A 218 -19.54 8.05 -6.27
N LEU A 219 -18.65 8.89 -6.78
CA LEU A 219 -18.91 10.33 -6.93
C LEU A 219 -19.93 10.59 -8.05
N ALA A 220 -19.81 9.87 -9.17
CA ALA A 220 -20.67 10.07 -10.33
C ALA A 220 -22.12 9.66 -10.07
N ASP A 221 -22.35 8.62 -9.28
CA ASP A 221 -23.70 8.12 -8.96
C ASP A 221 -24.27 8.64 -7.62
N GLY A 222 -23.45 9.36 -6.84
CA GLY A 222 -23.84 9.93 -5.56
C GLY A 222 -23.87 8.93 -4.40
N THR A 223 -23.17 7.80 -4.51
CA THR A 223 -22.94 6.88 -3.38
C THR A 223 -22.18 7.56 -2.25
N ILE A 224 -21.23 8.45 -2.58
CA ILE A 224 -20.55 9.32 -1.63
C ILE A 224 -20.75 10.79 -2.00
N ALA A 225 -20.66 11.68 -1.02
CA ALA A 225 -20.89 13.11 -1.20
C ALA A 225 -19.65 13.86 -1.71
N GLY A 226 -18.45 13.31 -1.50
CA GLY A 226 -17.21 13.95 -1.91
C GLY A 226 -15.98 13.11 -1.61
N ALA A 227 -14.87 13.44 -2.25
CA ALA A 227 -13.58 12.82 -2.01
C ALA A 227 -12.44 13.82 -2.16
N ASN A 228 -11.34 13.55 -1.47
CA ASN A 228 -10.06 14.20 -1.66
C ASN A 228 -8.99 13.15 -1.87
N ALA A 229 -8.25 13.29 -2.96
CA ALA A 229 -7.15 12.42 -3.32
C ALA A 229 -5.92 13.25 -3.75
N SER A 230 -4.73 12.75 -3.45
CA SER A 230 -3.47 13.37 -3.88
C SER A 230 -2.31 12.37 -3.79
N TYR A 231 -1.35 12.47 -4.71
CA TYR A 231 -0.11 11.68 -4.68
C TYR A 231 -0.37 10.16 -4.66
N GLY A 232 -1.37 9.70 -5.41
CA GLY A 232 -1.78 8.30 -5.44
C GLY A 232 -2.48 7.81 -4.16
N TYR A 233 -2.95 8.71 -3.30
CA TYR A 233 -3.70 8.34 -2.08
C TYR A 233 -5.12 8.90 -2.08
N VAL A 234 -6.06 8.12 -1.55
CA VAL A 234 -7.36 8.62 -1.09
C VAL A 234 -7.16 9.16 0.33
N ASN A 235 -7.21 10.48 0.50
CA ASN A 235 -6.96 11.13 1.78
C ASN A 235 -8.21 11.22 2.65
N ALA A 236 -9.37 11.45 2.01
CA ALA A 236 -10.64 11.64 2.69
C ALA A 236 -11.82 11.36 1.76
N LEU A 237 -12.91 10.88 2.34
CA LEU A 237 -14.24 10.79 1.72
C LEU A 237 -15.24 11.54 2.59
N ALA A 238 -16.28 12.08 1.97
CA ALA A 238 -17.47 12.62 2.62
C ALA A 238 -18.64 11.69 2.28
N MET A 239 -19.43 11.33 3.29
CA MET A 239 -20.58 10.45 3.17
C MET A 239 -21.88 11.26 3.23
N TYR A 240 -23.02 10.58 3.23
CA TYR A 240 -24.32 11.17 3.56
C TYR A 240 -24.75 10.73 4.95
N ASP A 241 -25.28 11.66 5.74
CA ASP A 241 -25.91 11.35 7.01
C ASP A 241 -27.31 10.71 6.82
N ALA A 242 -27.95 10.33 7.92
CA ALA A 242 -29.26 9.69 7.90
C ALA A 242 -30.39 10.58 7.33
N ASP A 243 -30.18 11.91 7.30
CA ASP A 243 -31.10 12.89 6.72
C ASP A 243 -30.78 13.20 5.25
N GLY A 244 -29.73 12.59 4.69
CA GLY A 244 -29.27 12.77 3.32
C GLY A 244 -28.41 14.02 3.09
N ASN A 245 -27.89 14.65 4.15
CA ASN A 245 -26.96 15.76 4.02
C ASN A 245 -25.53 15.23 3.88
N ALA A 246 -24.72 15.92 3.08
CA ALA A 246 -23.29 15.62 2.97
C ALA A 246 -22.60 15.87 4.32
N THR A 247 -21.76 14.92 4.75
CA THR A 247 -20.83 15.12 5.85
C THR A 247 -19.68 16.02 5.43
N ASP A 248 -18.90 16.51 6.39
CA ASP A 248 -17.56 17.01 6.08
C ASP A 248 -16.66 15.86 5.57
N LEU A 249 -15.56 16.22 4.89
CA LEU A 249 -14.52 15.27 4.49
C LEU A 249 -13.86 14.66 5.74
N LEU A 250 -13.89 13.33 5.82
CA LEU A 250 -13.27 12.55 6.90
C LEU A 250 -11.81 12.25 6.59
N TYR A 251 -10.90 13.04 7.16
CA TYR A 251 -9.46 12.87 7.00
C TYR A 251 -8.86 11.94 8.07
N GLY A 252 -7.89 11.12 7.66
CA GLY A 252 -7.11 10.31 8.60
C GLY A 252 -6.27 11.11 9.59
N GLY A 253 -5.83 10.43 10.64
CA GLY A 253 -5.05 11.01 11.73
C GLY A 253 -4.41 9.96 12.63
N VAL A 254 -3.90 10.41 13.78
CA VAL A 254 -3.28 9.54 14.78
C VAL A 254 -3.99 9.68 16.12
N THR A 255 -4.20 8.55 16.79
CA THR A 255 -4.60 8.47 18.19
C THR A 255 -3.38 8.22 19.08
N GLU A 256 -3.59 8.04 20.39
CA GLU A 256 -2.51 7.68 21.31
C GLU A 256 -1.92 6.28 21.03
N SER A 257 -2.71 5.38 20.44
CA SER A 257 -2.35 3.97 20.27
C SER A 257 -2.33 3.48 18.81
N ASP A 258 -2.98 4.18 17.88
CA ASP A 258 -3.13 3.72 16.49
C ASP A 258 -3.31 4.86 15.49
N TYR A 259 -3.01 4.60 14.22
CA TYR A 259 -3.41 5.44 13.09
C TYR A 259 -4.86 5.11 12.70
N TYR A 260 -5.61 6.13 12.27
CA TYR A 260 -6.96 5.96 11.74
C TYR A 260 -7.14 6.72 10.43
N GLY A 261 -8.06 6.25 9.61
CA GLY A 261 -8.38 6.86 8.33
C GLY A 261 -9.09 5.88 7.42
N TRP A 262 -9.15 6.21 6.13
CA TRP A 262 -9.68 5.32 5.11
C TRP A 262 -8.70 4.17 4.84
N GLN A 263 -9.09 2.99 5.26
CA GLN A 263 -8.51 1.71 4.91
C GLN A 263 -9.32 1.10 3.75
N TYR A 264 -8.71 0.20 2.99
CA TYR A 264 -9.44 -0.52 1.97
C TYR A 264 -9.04 -1.99 1.92
N GLY A 265 -9.89 -2.78 1.29
CA GLY A 265 -9.61 -4.17 0.98
C GLY A 265 -10.48 -4.64 -0.19
N VAL A 266 -10.01 -5.66 -0.90
CA VAL A 266 -10.74 -6.25 -2.02
C VAL A 266 -11.21 -7.65 -1.67
N LEU A 267 -12.49 -7.90 -1.92
CA LEU A 267 -13.08 -9.22 -1.86
C LEU A 267 -13.26 -9.76 -3.28
N ARG A 268 -12.69 -10.93 -3.55
CA ARG A 268 -12.81 -11.66 -4.80
C ARG A 268 -13.49 -12.99 -4.54
N ASP A 269 -14.58 -13.28 -5.24
CA ASP A 269 -15.44 -14.44 -4.97
C ASP A 269 -15.88 -14.54 -3.49
N GLY A 270 -16.14 -13.40 -2.85
CA GLY A 270 -16.50 -13.31 -1.43
C GLY A 270 -15.36 -13.61 -0.45
N LYS A 271 -14.11 -13.67 -0.92
CA LYS A 271 -12.90 -13.94 -0.12
C LYS A 271 -11.96 -12.76 -0.14
N TYR A 272 -11.28 -12.51 0.97
CA TYR A 272 -10.37 -11.37 1.09
C TYR A 272 -9.06 -11.60 0.35
N VAL A 273 -8.69 -10.69 -0.55
CA VAL A 273 -7.39 -10.69 -1.23
C VAL A 273 -6.40 -9.97 -0.32
N ALA A 274 -5.63 -10.73 0.45
CA ALA A 274 -4.72 -10.22 1.48
C ALA A 274 -3.68 -9.21 0.96
N SER A 275 -3.23 -9.37 -0.29
CA SER A 275 -2.31 -8.44 -0.93
C SER A 275 -2.89 -7.03 -1.13
N SER A 276 -4.22 -6.86 -1.09
CA SER A 276 -4.85 -5.53 -1.13
C SER A 276 -4.55 -4.68 0.11
N ALA A 277 -4.33 -5.29 1.29
CA ALA A 277 -4.03 -4.53 2.51
C ALA A 277 -2.66 -3.82 2.49
N VAL A 278 -1.73 -4.30 1.67
CA VAL A 278 -0.31 -3.88 1.71
C VAL A 278 0.14 -3.19 0.43
N MET A 279 -0.76 -3.00 -0.52
CA MET A 279 -0.56 -2.20 -1.72
C MET A 279 -1.45 -0.97 -1.68
N SER A 280 -1.08 0.12 -2.36
CA SER A 280 -1.96 1.28 -2.48
C SER A 280 -3.23 0.93 -3.28
N ALA A 281 -4.37 1.51 -2.90
CA ALA A 281 -5.63 1.34 -3.63
C ALA A 281 -5.52 1.78 -5.10
N THR A 282 -4.67 2.75 -5.37
CA THR A 282 -4.43 3.33 -6.70
C THR A 282 -3.45 2.52 -7.55
N VAL A 283 -2.97 1.38 -7.05
CA VAL A 283 -2.16 0.42 -7.82
C VAL A 283 -2.73 -1.00 -7.79
N PHE A 284 -3.56 -1.34 -6.80
CA PHE A 284 -4.16 -2.66 -6.74
C PHE A 284 -5.16 -2.88 -7.88
N ASP A 285 -4.92 -3.89 -8.71
CA ASP A 285 -5.76 -4.21 -9.87
C ASP A 285 -7.07 -4.89 -9.44
N VAL A 286 -8.19 -4.23 -9.73
CA VAL A 286 -9.52 -4.84 -9.54
C VAL A 286 -9.90 -5.66 -10.77
N GLN A 287 -10.60 -6.77 -10.53
CA GLN A 287 -11.07 -7.70 -11.54
C GLN A 287 -12.60 -7.65 -11.64
N ASP A 288 -13.13 -8.21 -12.74
CA ASP A 288 -14.57 -8.31 -12.94
C ASP A 288 -15.24 -9.01 -11.75
N GLY A 289 -16.32 -8.42 -11.22
CA GLY A 289 -17.08 -8.99 -10.10
C GLY A 289 -16.47 -8.78 -8.71
N ASP A 290 -15.30 -8.14 -8.59
CA ASP A 290 -14.70 -7.83 -7.29
C ASP A 290 -15.61 -6.90 -6.46
N THR A 291 -15.46 -6.95 -5.14
CA THR A 291 -16.05 -5.98 -4.21
C THR A 291 -14.96 -5.21 -3.51
N VAL A 292 -14.92 -3.88 -3.68
CA VAL A 292 -13.98 -3.00 -2.98
C VAL A 292 -14.64 -2.48 -1.71
N VAL A 293 -13.99 -2.68 -0.57
CA VAL A 293 -14.52 -2.24 0.72
C VAL A 293 -13.64 -1.12 1.24
N TRP A 294 -14.24 0.02 1.58
CA TRP A 294 -13.61 1.17 2.22
C TRP A 294 -14.08 1.28 3.67
N LEU A 295 -13.15 1.35 4.61
CA LEU A 295 -13.42 1.45 6.05
C LEU A 295 -12.77 2.72 6.60
N TYR A 296 -13.55 3.63 7.15
CA TYR A 296 -13.02 4.68 8.00
C TYR A 296 -12.88 4.13 9.42
N ALA A 297 -11.66 3.68 9.76
CA ALA A 297 -11.38 2.89 10.95
C ALA A 297 -9.94 3.09 11.42
N THR A 298 -9.62 2.58 12.60
CA THR A 298 -8.23 2.35 12.99
C THR A 298 -7.63 1.21 12.15
N MET A 299 -6.30 1.14 12.05
CA MET A 299 -5.65 0.03 11.33
C MET A 299 -5.99 -1.33 11.96
N SER A 300 -6.04 -1.39 13.29
CA SER A 300 -6.41 -2.61 14.01
C SER A 300 -7.85 -3.06 13.74
N ASP A 301 -8.82 -2.14 13.79
CA ASP A 301 -10.23 -2.47 13.51
C ASP A 301 -10.42 -2.93 12.05
N ALA A 302 -9.71 -2.32 11.10
CA ALA A 302 -9.74 -2.76 9.71
C ALA A 302 -9.13 -4.15 9.53
N ALA A 303 -8.02 -4.46 10.21
CA ALA A 303 -7.42 -5.79 10.20
C ALA A 303 -8.37 -6.85 10.77
N ASP A 304 -9.07 -6.54 11.86
CA ASP A 304 -10.08 -7.43 12.45
C ASP A 304 -11.28 -7.63 11.50
N PHE A 305 -11.75 -6.56 10.86
CA PHE A 305 -12.84 -6.62 9.88
C PHE A 305 -12.49 -7.55 8.71
N PHE A 306 -11.35 -7.34 8.07
CA PHE A 306 -10.93 -8.16 6.93
C PHE A 306 -10.50 -9.58 7.35
N GLY A 307 -9.95 -9.74 8.55
CA GLY A 307 -9.57 -11.02 9.13
C GLY A 307 -10.75 -11.98 9.37
N ALA A 308 -11.99 -11.48 9.37
CA ALA A 308 -13.20 -12.29 9.47
C ALA A 308 -13.51 -13.07 8.17
N TYR A 309 -12.94 -12.67 7.04
CA TYR A 309 -13.14 -13.33 5.75
C TYR A 309 -12.12 -14.46 5.54
N SER A 310 -12.54 -15.51 4.84
CA SER A 310 -11.55 -16.47 4.31
C SER A 310 -10.66 -15.80 3.28
N VAL A 311 -9.37 -16.13 3.28
CA VAL A 311 -8.39 -15.55 2.35
C VAL A 311 -8.54 -16.15 0.96
N TYR A 312 -8.50 -15.30 -0.07
CA TYR A 312 -8.49 -15.68 -1.47
C TYR A 312 -7.12 -16.31 -1.82
N PRO A 313 -7.08 -17.44 -2.56
CA PRO A 313 -5.82 -18.01 -3.00
C PRO A 313 -5.18 -17.13 -4.10
N GLU A 314 -4.17 -16.37 -3.72
CA GLU A 314 -3.41 -15.50 -4.62
C GLU A 314 -2.38 -16.30 -5.43
N ASN A 315 -2.33 -16.09 -6.76
CA ASN A 315 -1.19 -16.35 -7.66
C ASN A 315 -1.43 -15.75 -9.06
#